data_AF-A0A1H1LEE1-F1
#
_entry.id   AF-A0A1H1LEE1-F1
#
_cell.length_a   1.000
_cell.length_b   1.000
_cell.length_c   1.000
_cell.angle_alpha   90.00
_cell.angle_beta   90.00
_cell.angle_gamma   90.00
#
_symmetry.space_group_name_H-M   'P 1'
#
loop_
_entity.id
_entity.type
_entity.pdbx_description
1 polymer ?
#
loop_
_entity_poly.entity_id
_entity_poly.type
_entity_poly.pdbx_seq_one_letter_code
_entity_poly.pdbx_strand_id
1 'polypeptide(L)'
;MPHPTPRPLPENTGLALLGERVALTASIPAKMAERMLGTRNPHGKPNADVLRQLATAVDPRRPAIHWLVDFPAHMGEREASLYEHPFHHLFRAMRPTRDRWWVNPHADERLRATLARRERFLATPIGAEPPAWTWFDSAVVPDDTLIAVARDDDFAHGILAARPFAVWWRQFHSRRTPVLAVSSYPFPWPPGRGLSALTAAQEEHRHAVAKAARGADAATLNAAVAAAYDWPADLDDEALLTHLGDLNRARGA
;
A
#
# COMPACT_ATOMS: atom_id res chain seq x y z
N MET A 1 -21.70 6.62 -24.35
CA MET A 1 -21.55 5.14 -24.25
C MET A 1 -21.56 4.76 -22.78
N PRO A 2 -22.18 3.64 -22.33
CA PRO A 2 -22.02 3.22 -20.95
C PRO A 2 -20.53 2.96 -20.69
N HIS A 3 -19.98 3.61 -19.67
CA HIS A 3 -18.57 3.42 -19.30
C HIS A 3 -18.32 1.93 -18.96
N PRO A 4 -17.19 1.36 -19.39
CA PRO A 4 -16.88 -0.05 -19.20
C PRO A 4 -16.90 -0.42 -17.71
N THR A 5 -17.47 -1.59 -17.37
CA THR A 5 -17.38 -2.11 -16.01
C THR A 5 -15.97 -2.69 -15.80
N PRO A 6 -15.21 -2.21 -14.81
CA PRO A 6 -13.82 -2.62 -14.63
C PRO A 6 -13.78 -4.06 -14.14
N ARG A 7 -12.94 -4.89 -14.77
CA ARG A 7 -12.70 -6.27 -14.34
C ARG A 7 -11.31 -6.38 -13.71
N PRO A 8 -11.15 -7.01 -12.54
CA PRO A 8 -9.82 -7.33 -12.02
C PRO A 8 -9.01 -8.13 -13.04
N LEU A 9 -7.76 -7.74 -13.25
CA LEU A 9 -6.87 -8.39 -14.21
C LEU A 9 -6.04 -9.47 -13.50
N PRO A 10 -5.91 -10.68 -14.08
CA PRO A 10 -5.10 -11.75 -13.50
C PRO A 10 -3.67 -11.31 -13.19
N GLU A 11 -3.05 -10.51 -14.06
CA GLU A 11 -1.70 -10.01 -13.85
C GLU A 11 -1.51 -9.06 -12.66
N ASN A 12 -2.60 -8.50 -12.13
CA ASN A 12 -2.60 -7.60 -10.97
C ASN A 12 -3.00 -8.32 -9.67
N THR A 13 -3.13 -9.64 -9.70
CA THR A 13 -3.54 -10.42 -8.52
C THR A 13 -2.59 -10.21 -7.35
N GLY A 14 -3.12 -9.77 -6.21
CA GLY A 14 -2.32 -9.50 -5.01
C GLY A 14 -1.46 -8.24 -5.08
N LEU A 15 -1.60 -7.42 -6.13
CA LEU A 15 -0.87 -6.17 -6.28
C LEU A 15 -1.27 -5.14 -5.22
N ALA A 16 -2.57 -5.03 -4.93
CA ALA A 16 -3.12 -4.09 -3.96
C ALA A 16 -3.93 -4.82 -2.89
N LEU A 17 -3.75 -4.37 -1.64
CA LEU A 17 -4.46 -4.87 -0.46
C LEU A 17 -5.00 -3.69 0.33
N LEU A 18 -6.16 -3.88 0.96
CA LEU A 18 -6.64 -2.96 1.99
C LEU A 18 -5.73 -3.12 3.22
N GLY A 19 -5.40 -2.04 3.89
CA GLY A 19 -4.71 -2.12 5.17
C GLY A 19 -5.55 -2.82 6.24
N GLU A 20 -4.90 -3.22 7.32
CA GLU A 20 -5.59 -3.98 8.37
C GLU A 20 -6.26 -3.07 9.38
N ARG A 21 -7.38 -3.52 9.94
CA ARG A 21 -7.97 -2.79 11.06
C ARG A 21 -7.09 -2.98 12.29
N VAL A 22 -6.78 -1.88 12.97
CA VAL A 22 -5.95 -1.93 14.17
C VAL A 22 -6.70 -1.35 15.36
N ALA A 23 -6.63 -2.03 16.50
CA ALA A 23 -7.20 -1.53 17.73
C ALA A 23 -6.38 -0.33 18.22
N LEU A 24 -6.91 0.88 18.05
CA LEU A 24 -6.24 2.12 18.49
C LEU A 24 -5.97 2.17 20.01
N THR A 25 -6.64 1.33 20.80
CA THR A 25 -6.34 1.14 22.23
C THR A 25 -4.94 0.58 22.49
N ALA A 26 -4.29 -0.02 21.48
CA ALA A 26 -2.90 -0.46 21.51
C ALA A 26 -1.91 0.63 21.01
N SER A 27 -2.41 1.80 20.61
CA SER A 27 -1.58 2.93 20.17
C SER A 27 -0.88 3.58 21.35
N ILE A 28 0.38 3.96 21.13
CA ILE A 28 1.26 4.54 22.14
C ILE A 28 1.91 5.83 21.62
N PRO A 29 2.16 6.84 22.48
CA PRO A 29 2.92 8.02 22.08
C PRO A 29 4.37 7.68 21.68
N ALA A 30 4.93 8.40 20.72
CA ALA A 30 6.30 8.18 20.22
C ALA A 30 7.35 8.17 21.35
N LYS A 31 7.29 9.13 22.28
CA LYS A 31 8.17 9.18 23.46
C LYS A 31 8.09 7.91 24.33
N MET A 32 6.93 7.24 24.37
CA MET A 32 6.79 5.98 25.09
C MET A 32 7.40 4.83 24.31
N ALA A 33 7.18 4.76 23.00
CA ALA A 33 7.83 3.78 22.12
C ALA A 33 9.37 3.89 22.20
N GLU A 34 9.93 5.10 22.09
CA GLU A 34 11.37 5.36 22.21
C GLU A 34 11.94 4.82 23.54
N ARG A 35 11.24 5.06 24.66
CA ARG A 35 11.65 4.51 25.95
C ARG A 35 11.60 2.97 25.96
N MET A 36 10.53 2.37 25.44
CA MET A 36 10.40 0.92 25.39
C MET A 36 11.46 0.27 24.48
N LEU A 37 11.80 0.90 23.35
CA LEU A 37 12.85 0.41 22.45
C LEU A 37 14.24 0.42 23.10
N GLY A 38 14.47 1.34 24.05
CA GLY A 38 15.71 1.42 24.82
C GLY A 38 15.85 0.44 25.99
N THR A 39 14.82 -0.36 26.31
CA THR A 39 14.87 -1.33 27.41
C THR A 39 15.16 -2.74 26.93
N ARG A 40 15.78 -3.54 27.82
CA ARG A 40 16.02 -4.97 27.61
C ARG A 40 14.91 -5.78 28.26
N ASN A 41 14.49 -6.85 27.61
CA ASN A 41 13.54 -7.80 28.18
C ASN A 41 14.27 -8.98 28.86
N PRO A 42 13.65 -9.67 29.84
CA PRO A 42 14.26 -10.78 30.57
C PRO A 42 14.80 -11.92 29.70
N HIS A 43 14.20 -12.12 28.52
CA HIS A 43 14.54 -13.16 27.56
C HIS A 43 15.56 -12.70 26.49
N GLY A 44 16.09 -11.48 26.63
CA GLY A 44 17.13 -10.93 25.76
C GLY A 44 16.65 -10.39 24.41
N LYS A 45 15.40 -10.62 24.00
CA LYS A 45 14.85 -10.08 22.74
C LYS A 45 14.47 -8.59 22.88
N PRO A 46 14.60 -7.78 21.81
CA PRO A 46 14.26 -6.36 21.84
C PRO A 46 12.75 -6.11 21.77
N ASN A 47 12.27 -5.00 22.35
CA ASN A 47 10.87 -4.59 22.19
C ASN A 47 10.50 -4.23 20.73
N ALA A 48 11.48 -4.05 19.84
CA ALA A 48 11.26 -3.87 18.41
C ALA A 48 10.51 -5.05 17.75
N ASP A 49 10.53 -6.24 18.35
CA ASP A 49 9.80 -7.40 17.85
C ASP A 49 8.27 -7.24 17.97
N VAL A 50 7.81 -6.41 18.91
CA VAL A 50 6.39 -6.22 19.27
C VAL A 50 5.96 -4.75 19.26
N LEU A 51 6.81 -3.86 18.77
CA LEU A 51 6.49 -2.45 18.54
C LEU A 51 6.49 -2.18 17.05
N ARG A 52 5.39 -1.66 16.54
CA ARG A 52 5.23 -1.33 15.12
C ARG A 52 4.80 0.12 14.94
N GLN A 53 5.15 0.66 13.79
CA GLN A 53 4.54 1.90 13.33
C GLN A 53 3.26 1.58 12.56
N LEU A 54 2.23 2.39 12.75
CA LEU A 54 0.95 2.32 12.07
C LEU A 54 0.76 3.59 11.25
N ALA A 55 0.55 3.44 9.95
CA ALA A 55 0.17 4.53 9.06
C ALA A 55 -1.36 4.63 8.97
N THR A 56 -1.89 5.85 9.12
CA THR A 56 -3.33 6.13 9.04
C THR A 56 -3.59 7.35 8.17
N ALA A 57 -4.68 7.35 7.41
CA ALA A 57 -5.05 8.42 6.50
C ALA A 57 -5.95 9.48 7.16
N VAL A 58 -5.49 10.11 8.25
CA VAL A 58 -6.19 11.26 8.87
C VAL A 58 -6.19 12.45 7.91
N ASP A 59 -5.04 12.73 7.30
CA ASP A 59 -4.88 13.70 6.21
C ASP A 59 -4.50 12.93 4.93
N PRO A 60 -5.26 13.08 3.83
CA PRO A 60 -4.97 12.36 2.60
C PRO A 60 -3.59 12.62 2.00
N ARG A 61 -3.02 13.81 2.20
CA ARG A 61 -1.70 14.18 1.66
C ARG A 61 -0.57 13.93 2.65
N ARG A 62 -0.90 13.77 3.93
CA ARG A 62 0.09 13.58 4.99
C ARG A 62 -0.40 12.53 5.98
N PRO A 63 -0.28 11.24 5.61
CA PRO A 63 -0.62 10.15 6.51
C PRO A 63 0.08 10.31 7.86
N ALA A 64 -0.65 10.04 8.94
CA ALA A 64 -0.11 10.09 10.28
C ALA A 64 0.58 8.77 10.61
N ILE A 65 1.72 8.86 11.30
CA ILE A 65 2.42 7.70 11.85
C ILE A 65 2.19 7.66 13.35
N HIS A 66 1.68 6.52 13.82
CA HIS A 66 1.51 6.21 15.23
C HIS A 66 2.42 5.04 15.61
N TRP A 67 2.71 4.89 16.89
CA TRP A 67 3.34 3.69 17.40
C TRP A 67 2.29 2.78 18.01
N LEU A 68 2.48 1.48 17.88
CA LEU A 68 1.55 0.44 18.32
C LEU A 68 2.32 -0.64 19.08
N VAL A 69 1.71 -1.17 20.14
CA VAL A 69 2.06 -2.50 20.65
C VAL A 69 1.35 -3.55 19.82
N ASP A 70 2.11 -4.36 19.08
CA ASP A 70 1.63 -5.33 18.10
C ASP A 70 2.27 -6.69 18.31
N PHE A 71 1.60 -7.57 19.06
CA PHE A 71 2.08 -8.92 19.27
C PHE A 71 1.71 -9.83 18.09
N PRO A 72 2.66 -10.62 17.55
CA PRO A 72 2.39 -11.57 16.48
C PRO A 72 1.29 -12.58 16.82
N ALA A 73 0.50 -12.97 15.81
CA ALA A 73 -0.63 -13.89 15.97
C ALA A 73 -0.25 -15.33 16.33
N HIS A 74 1.04 -15.71 16.33
CA HIS A 74 1.48 -17.02 16.81
C HIS A 74 2.04 -16.96 18.24
N MET A 75 2.23 -15.77 18.81
CA MET A 75 2.86 -15.60 20.11
C MET A 75 1.88 -15.90 21.26
N GLY A 76 2.22 -16.90 22.07
CA GLY A 76 1.45 -17.28 23.26
C GLY A 76 1.62 -16.28 24.42
N GLU A 77 0.69 -16.27 25.38
CA GLU A 77 0.69 -15.29 26.47
C GLU A 77 1.98 -15.30 27.30
N ARG A 78 2.48 -16.51 27.61
CA ARG A 78 3.71 -16.69 28.38
C ARG A 78 4.94 -16.13 27.68
N GLU A 79 4.97 -16.14 26.35
CA GLU A 79 6.05 -15.51 25.59
C GLU A 79 5.82 -13.99 25.52
N ALA A 80 4.60 -13.56 25.22
CA ALA A 80 4.24 -12.15 25.15
C ALA A 80 4.49 -11.41 26.47
N SER A 81 4.27 -12.05 27.62
CA SER A 81 4.51 -11.47 28.94
C SER A 81 5.98 -11.22 29.24
N LEU A 82 6.91 -11.85 28.50
CA LEU A 82 8.34 -11.57 28.60
C LEU A 82 8.72 -10.22 27.97
N TYR A 83 7.85 -9.60 27.17
CA TYR A 83 7.98 -8.21 26.74
C TYR A 83 7.34 -7.29 27.79
N GLU A 84 7.97 -7.19 28.96
CA GLU A 84 7.35 -6.68 30.19
C GLU A 84 6.69 -5.30 30.03
N HIS A 85 7.38 -4.37 29.36
CA HIS A 85 6.88 -3.00 29.19
C HIS A 85 5.70 -2.91 28.21
N PRO A 86 5.81 -3.41 26.95
CA PRO A 86 4.67 -3.44 26.02
C PRO A 86 3.47 -4.22 26.57
N PHE A 87 3.71 -5.41 27.12
CA PHE A 87 2.64 -6.30 27.60
C PHE A 87 1.86 -5.68 28.75
N HIS A 88 2.55 -5.16 29.77
CA HIS A 88 1.90 -4.55 30.92
C HIS A 88 1.17 -3.25 30.55
N HIS A 89 1.74 -2.45 29.62
CA HIS A 89 1.04 -1.27 29.11
C HIS A 89 -0.28 -1.65 28.42
N LEU A 90 -0.21 -2.63 27.52
CA LEU A 90 -1.37 -3.10 26.76
C LEU A 90 -2.45 -3.70 27.68
N PHE A 91 -2.05 -4.46 28.70
CA PHE A 91 -2.96 -5.01 29.71
C PHE A 91 -3.76 -3.91 30.43
N ARG A 92 -3.06 -2.87 30.89
CA ARG A 92 -3.67 -1.73 31.59
C ARG A 92 -4.60 -0.92 30.68
N ALA A 93 -4.23 -0.75 29.41
CA ALA A 93 -5.03 0.00 28.44
C ALA A 93 -6.31 -0.74 28.05
N MET A 94 -6.23 -2.05 27.78
CA MET A 94 -7.37 -2.79 27.22
C MET A 94 -8.31 -3.40 28.26
N ARG A 95 -7.88 -3.62 29.50
CA ARG A 95 -8.66 -4.29 30.56
C ARG A 95 -9.33 -5.58 30.04
N PRO A 96 -8.54 -6.60 29.71
CA PRO A 96 -8.95 -7.67 28.82
C PRO A 96 -10.09 -8.52 29.38
N THR A 97 -11.06 -8.83 28.50
CA THR A 97 -12.23 -9.68 28.78
C THR A 97 -12.30 -10.92 27.89
N ARG A 98 -11.32 -11.11 27.00
CA ARG A 98 -11.27 -12.19 26.01
C ARG A 98 -9.95 -12.93 26.06
N ASP A 99 -9.96 -14.16 25.54
CA ASP A 99 -8.74 -14.90 25.26
C ASP A 99 -7.92 -14.21 24.17
N ARG A 100 -6.60 -14.43 24.23
CA ARG A 100 -5.61 -13.87 23.29
C ARG A 100 -5.70 -12.35 23.15
N TRP A 101 -6.05 -11.67 24.24
CA TRP A 101 -6.34 -10.24 24.27
C TRP A 101 -5.18 -9.39 23.74
N TRP A 102 -3.93 -9.82 23.91
CA TRP A 102 -2.74 -9.09 23.47
C TRP A 102 -2.53 -9.07 21.95
N VAL A 103 -3.22 -9.91 21.19
CA VAL A 103 -3.12 -9.99 19.72
C VAL A 103 -4.24 -9.19 19.07
N ASN A 104 -3.91 -8.44 18.00
CA ASN A 104 -4.92 -7.80 17.16
C ASN A 104 -5.79 -8.87 16.46
N PRO A 105 -7.10 -8.96 16.76
CA PRO A 105 -7.97 -9.96 16.15
C PRO A 105 -8.25 -9.70 14.67
N HIS A 106 -7.89 -8.52 14.16
CA HIS A 106 -8.07 -8.10 12.77
C HIS A 106 -6.75 -8.05 11.99
N ALA A 107 -5.66 -8.56 12.56
CA ALA A 107 -4.38 -8.64 11.85
C ALA A 107 -4.55 -9.44 10.54
N ASP A 108 -4.04 -8.90 9.44
CA ASP A 108 -4.11 -9.54 8.13
C ASP A 108 -2.75 -10.16 7.80
N GLU A 109 -2.63 -11.47 8.04
CA GLU A 109 -1.41 -12.22 7.76
C GLU A 109 -1.00 -12.17 6.27
N ARG A 110 -1.98 -12.12 5.36
CA ARG A 110 -1.72 -12.04 3.92
C ARG A 110 -1.13 -10.68 3.57
N LEU A 111 -1.69 -9.59 4.07
CA LEU A 111 -1.15 -8.24 3.91
C LEU A 111 0.29 -8.19 4.43
N ARG A 112 0.50 -8.57 5.70
CA ARG A 112 1.81 -8.53 6.34
C ARG A 112 2.85 -9.37 5.61
N ALA A 113 2.51 -10.61 5.22
CA ALA A 113 3.41 -11.48 4.46
C ALA A 113 3.73 -10.94 3.06
N THR A 114 2.77 -10.25 2.43
CA THR A 114 2.97 -9.64 1.11
C THR A 114 3.92 -8.44 1.19
N LEU A 115 3.74 -7.57 2.19
CA LEU A 115 4.57 -6.38 2.39
C LEU A 115 5.97 -6.71 2.90
N ALA A 116 6.13 -7.71 3.77
CA ALA A 116 7.43 -8.13 4.31
C ALA A 116 8.42 -8.65 3.25
N ARG A 117 7.94 -8.96 2.03
CA ARG A 117 8.78 -9.34 0.88
C ARG A 117 9.33 -8.14 0.11
N ARG A 118 9.05 -6.93 0.57
CA ARG A 118 9.43 -5.66 -0.05
C ARG A 118 10.28 -4.85 0.92
N GLU A 119 11.11 -3.95 0.40
CA GLU A 119 11.80 -2.96 1.23
C GLU A 119 10.84 -1.84 1.65
N ARG A 120 9.94 -1.48 0.74
CA ARG A 120 8.94 -0.42 0.92
C ARG A 120 7.70 -0.74 0.09
N PHE A 121 6.62 -0.02 0.34
CA PHE A 121 5.40 -0.11 -0.45
C PHE A 121 4.78 1.27 -0.65
N LEU A 122 3.95 1.39 -1.69
CA LEU A 122 3.14 2.58 -1.92
C LEU A 122 1.81 2.44 -1.18
N ALA A 123 1.33 3.50 -0.57
CA ALA A 123 -0.05 3.54 -0.09
C ALA A 123 -0.74 4.83 -0.49
N THR A 124 -2.06 4.76 -0.65
CA THR A 124 -2.95 5.92 -0.84
C THR A 124 -4.17 5.77 0.06
N PRO A 125 -4.72 6.87 0.61
CA PRO A 125 -6.02 6.86 1.25
C PRO A 125 -7.11 6.35 0.30
N ILE A 126 -8.04 5.53 0.80
CA ILE A 126 -9.13 4.96 -0.01
C ILE A 126 -10.01 6.02 -0.67
N GLY A 127 -10.17 7.18 -0.02
CA GLY A 127 -11.02 8.28 -0.49
C GLY A 127 -10.26 9.46 -1.09
N ALA A 128 -8.96 9.33 -1.37
CA ALA A 128 -8.20 10.42 -1.99
C ALA A 128 -8.61 10.59 -3.45
N GLU A 129 -8.88 11.82 -3.88
CA GLU A 129 -9.13 12.16 -5.28
C GLU A 129 -8.39 13.46 -5.65
N PRO A 130 -7.36 13.41 -6.51
CA PRO A 130 -6.72 12.20 -7.05
C PRO A 130 -6.01 11.37 -5.96
N PRO A 131 -5.55 10.13 -6.27
CA PRO A 131 -4.73 9.33 -5.37
C PRO A 131 -3.53 10.10 -4.84
N ALA A 132 -3.23 9.94 -3.55
CA ALA A 132 -2.13 10.61 -2.87
C ALA A 132 -1.11 9.56 -2.41
N TRP A 133 -0.26 9.14 -3.35
CA TRP A 133 0.71 8.07 -3.14
C TRP A 133 1.83 8.49 -2.20
N THR A 134 2.10 7.66 -1.20
CA THR A 134 3.20 7.83 -0.24
C THR A 134 3.98 6.52 -0.10
N TRP A 135 5.30 6.62 -0.03
CA TRP A 135 6.17 5.49 0.28
C TRP A 135 6.22 5.22 1.79
N PHE A 136 6.08 3.95 2.18
CA PHE A 136 6.28 3.47 3.54
C PHE A 136 7.28 2.32 3.56
N ASP A 137 8.12 2.26 4.60
CA ASP A 137 8.95 1.09 4.89
C ASP A 137 8.05 -0.13 5.18
N SER A 138 8.47 -1.33 4.79
CA SER A 138 7.66 -2.54 4.96
C SER A 138 7.42 -2.93 6.42
N ALA A 139 8.16 -2.36 7.38
CA ALA A 139 7.90 -2.52 8.80
C ALA A 139 6.70 -1.68 9.31
N VAL A 140 6.25 -0.68 8.53
CA VAL A 140 5.08 0.14 8.84
C VAL A 140 3.81 -0.59 8.42
N VAL A 141 2.88 -0.77 9.35
CA VAL A 141 1.57 -1.37 9.09
C VAL A 141 0.62 -0.31 8.54
N PRO A 142 0.01 -0.49 7.35
CA PRO A 142 -1.06 0.39 6.88
C PRO A 142 -2.40 -0.02 7.53
N ASP A 143 -3.16 0.96 8.03
CA ASP A 143 -4.49 0.71 8.56
C ASP A 143 -5.58 0.56 7.47
N ASP A 144 -6.80 0.21 7.86
CA ASP A 144 -7.95 0.03 6.96
C ASP A 144 -8.48 1.33 6.33
N THR A 145 -7.77 2.46 6.47
CA THR A 145 -8.01 3.70 5.73
C THR A 145 -7.11 3.85 4.50
N LEU A 146 -6.09 3.00 4.37
CA LEU A 146 -5.11 2.99 3.28
C LEU A 146 -5.29 1.76 2.38
N ILE A 147 -5.00 1.95 1.09
CA ILE A 147 -4.75 0.86 0.14
C ILE A 147 -3.25 0.79 -0.06
N ALA A 148 -2.66 -0.37 0.24
CA ALA A 148 -1.25 -0.64 0.04
C ALA A 148 -1.04 -1.37 -1.30
N VAL A 149 -0.11 -0.88 -2.11
CA VAL A 149 0.36 -1.50 -3.35
C VAL A 149 1.73 -2.12 -3.08
N ALA A 150 1.82 -3.45 -3.19
CA ALA A 150 2.99 -4.25 -2.85
C ALA A 150 4.09 -4.21 -3.93
N ARG A 151 4.53 -2.99 -4.27
CA ARG A 151 5.62 -2.66 -5.20
C ARG A 151 6.58 -1.70 -4.51
N ASP A 152 7.86 -1.86 -4.81
CA ASP A 152 8.99 -1.08 -4.29
C ASP A 152 9.69 -0.23 -5.37
N ASP A 153 9.26 -0.34 -6.63
CA ASP A 153 9.87 0.31 -7.79
C ASP A 153 9.19 1.62 -8.24
N ASP A 154 10.03 2.56 -8.72
CA ASP A 154 9.59 3.88 -9.18
C ASP A 154 8.75 3.83 -10.46
N PHE A 155 8.82 2.75 -11.26
CA PHE A 155 7.98 2.60 -12.45
C PHE A 155 6.52 2.42 -12.06
N ALA A 156 6.20 1.49 -11.15
CA ALA A 156 4.84 1.31 -10.67
C ALA A 156 4.29 2.60 -10.02
N HIS A 157 5.12 3.30 -9.24
CA HIS A 157 4.77 4.62 -8.69
C HIS A 157 4.43 5.62 -9.79
N GLY A 158 5.28 5.75 -10.81
CA GLY A 158 5.07 6.68 -11.92
C GLY A 158 3.77 6.43 -12.68
N ILE A 159 3.46 5.17 -12.98
CA ILE A 159 2.20 4.80 -13.63
C ILE A 159 0.99 5.20 -12.77
N LEU A 160 1.02 4.87 -11.47
CA LEU A 160 -0.09 5.14 -10.55
C LEU A 160 -0.24 6.64 -10.21
N ALA A 161 0.83 7.43 -10.29
CA ALA A 161 0.81 8.87 -10.06
C ALA A 161 0.43 9.69 -11.31
N ALA A 162 0.44 9.08 -12.51
CA ALA A 162 0.16 9.77 -13.76
C ALA A 162 -1.34 9.97 -14.01
N ARG A 163 -1.65 10.92 -14.90
CA ARG A 163 -3.01 11.30 -15.30
C ARG A 163 -3.87 10.12 -15.79
N PRO A 164 -3.38 9.17 -16.62
CA PRO A 164 -4.20 8.03 -17.05
C PRO A 164 -4.75 7.22 -15.87
N PHE A 165 -3.95 6.98 -14.83
CA PHE A 165 -4.44 6.30 -13.63
C PHE A 165 -5.39 7.18 -12.81
N ALA A 166 -5.11 8.48 -12.67
CA ALA A 166 -6.00 9.41 -11.95
C ALA A 166 -7.41 9.47 -12.58
N VAL A 167 -7.49 9.44 -13.92
CA VAL A 167 -8.76 9.39 -14.66
C VAL A 167 -9.49 8.06 -14.42
N TRP A 168 -8.78 6.93 -14.47
CA TRP A 168 -9.34 5.61 -14.13
C TRP A 168 -9.84 5.53 -12.68
N TRP A 169 -9.04 6.03 -11.75
CA TRP A 169 -9.36 6.08 -10.33
C TRP A 169 -10.64 6.86 -10.07
N ARG A 170 -10.77 8.07 -10.62
CA ARG A 170 -11.99 8.89 -10.49
C ARG A 170 -13.24 8.12 -10.91
N GLN A 171 -13.15 7.31 -11.95
CA GLN A 171 -14.28 6.55 -12.46
C GLN A 171 -14.63 5.30 -11.61
N PHE A 172 -13.64 4.63 -11.02
CA PHE A 172 -13.82 3.28 -10.47
C PHE A 172 -13.44 3.10 -9.00
N HIS A 173 -12.86 4.11 -8.35
CA HIS A 173 -12.57 4.03 -6.92
C HIS A 173 -13.88 3.97 -6.11
N SER A 174 -13.90 3.14 -5.06
CA SER A 174 -15.05 3.00 -4.18
C SER A 174 -14.64 2.39 -2.86
N ARG A 175 -15.14 2.93 -1.75
CA ARG A 175 -14.96 2.33 -0.41
C ARG A 175 -15.54 0.91 -0.30
N ARG A 176 -16.50 0.53 -1.15
CA ARG A 176 -17.08 -0.83 -1.16
C ARG A 176 -16.16 -1.86 -1.79
N THR A 177 -15.35 -1.43 -2.76
CA THR A 177 -14.40 -2.26 -3.49
C THR A 177 -13.06 -1.53 -3.58
N PRO A 178 -12.38 -1.29 -2.44
CA PRO A 178 -11.28 -0.32 -2.34
C PRO A 178 -10.11 -0.63 -3.26
N VAL A 179 -9.83 -1.91 -3.49
CA VAL A 179 -8.70 -2.33 -4.35
C VAL A 179 -9.06 -2.41 -5.83
N LEU A 180 -10.33 -2.26 -6.23
CA LEU A 180 -10.78 -2.55 -7.59
C LEU A 180 -10.12 -1.64 -8.63
N ALA A 181 -9.99 -0.34 -8.35
CA ALA A 181 -9.36 0.60 -9.27
C ALA A 181 -7.93 0.18 -9.61
N VAL A 182 -7.16 -0.30 -8.63
CA VAL A 182 -5.78 -0.78 -8.85
C VAL A 182 -5.77 -2.17 -9.49
N SER A 183 -6.58 -3.11 -8.99
CA SER A 183 -6.57 -4.49 -9.48
C SER A 183 -7.10 -4.64 -10.92
N SER A 184 -7.94 -3.70 -11.37
CA SER A 184 -8.44 -3.65 -12.74
C SER A 184 -7.62 -2.76 -13.67
N TYR A 185 -6.63 -2.01 -13.17
CA TYR A 185 -5.91 -1.07 -14.01
C TYR A 185 -5.02 -1.78 -15.05
N PRO A 186 -5.20 -1.51 -16.35
CA PRO A 186 -4.39 -2.12 -17.38
C PRO A 186 -3.06 -1.36 -17.52
N PHE A 187 -2.05 -1.73 -16.74
CA PHE A 187 -0.68 -1.21 -16.87
C PHE A 187 -0.17 -1.37 -18.32
N PRO A 188 0.75 -0.52 -18.82
CA PRO A 188 1.25 -0.67 -20.19
C PRO A 188 1.87 -2.06 -20.39
N TRP A 189 2.59 -2.54 -19.37
CA TRP A 189 3.03 -3.93 -19.24
C TRP A 189 2.68 -4.47 -17.85
N PRO A 190 2.41 -5.78 -17.70
CA PRO A 190 2.13 -6.39 -16.41
C PRO A 190 3.18 -6.01 -15.36
N PRO A 191 2.78 -5.54 -14.17
CA PRO A 191 3.74 -5.06 -13.16
C PRO A 191 4.67 -6.20 -12.68
N GLY A 192 4.19 -7.44 -12.66
CA GLY A 192 4.99 -8.64 -12.35
C GLY A 192 5.94 -9.11 -13.46
N ARG A 193 5.91 -8.51 -14.66
CA ARG A 193 6.79 -8.90 -15.77
C ARG A 193 8.23 -8.49 -15.46
N GLY A 194 9.13 -9.48 -15.39
CA GLY A 194 10.56 -9.25 -15.24
C GLY A 194 11.15 -8.55 -16.47
N LEU A 195 12.26 -7.83 -16.27
CA LEU A 195 12.94 -7.05 -17.33
C LEU A 195 13.28 -7.89 -18.57
N SER A 196 13.60 -9.17 -18.39
CA SER A 196 13.94 -10.10 -19.48
C SER A 196 12.82 -10.40 -20.47
N ALA A 197 11.59 -9.96 -20.19
CA ALA A 197 10.43 -10.13 -21.06
C ALA A 197 9.98 -8.82 -21.74
N LEU A 198 10.80 -7.76 -21.65
CA LEU A 198 10.62 -6.49 -22.34
C LEU A 198 11.56 -6.38 -23.54
N THR A 199 11.12 -5.69 -24.58
CA THR A 199 12.03 -5.25 -25.66
C THR A 199 12.91 -4.10 -25.16
N ALA A 200 14.02 -3.82 -25.85
CA ALA A 200 14.90 -2.71 -25.49
C ALA A 200 14.16 -1.34 -25.43
N ALA A 201 13.23 -1.11 -26.36
CA ALA A 201 12.38 0.09 -26.36
C ALA A 201 11.46 0.15 -25.13
N GLN A 202 10.85 -0.98 -24.75
CA GLN A 202 10.00 -1.05 -23.56
C GLN A 202 10.80 -0.83 -22.27
N GLU A 203 12.03 -1.33 -22.20
CA GLU A 203 12.93 -1.08 -21.10
C GLU A 203 13.32 0.40 -21.00
N GLU A 204 13.58 1.06 -22.14
CA GLU A 204 13.82 2.51 -22.19
C GLU A 204 12.61 3.31 -21.68
N HIS A 205 11.40 2.99 -22.14
CA HIS A 205 10.18 3.63 -21.65
C HIS A 205 9.96 3.38 -20.15
N ARG A 206 10.22 2.17 -19.66
CA ARG A 206 10.15 1.84 -18.23
C ARG A 206 11.11 2.72 -17.41
N HIS A 207 12.35 2.87 -17.87
CA HIS A 207 13.34 3.73 -17.24
C HIS A 207 12.97 5.21 -17.31
N ALA A 208 12.41 5.67 -18.43
CA ALA A 208 11.93 7.04 -18.58
C ALA A 208 10.82 7.38 -17.58
N VAL A 209 9.83 6.48 -17.41
CA VAL A 209 8.76 6.63 -16.42
C VAL A 209 9.33 6.63 -15.00
N ALA A 210 10.20 5.67 -14.66
CA ALA A 210 10.83 5.61 -13.33
C ALA A 210 11.65 6.88 -13.02
N LYS A 211 12.39 7.40 -14.00
CA LYS A 211 13.15 8.65 -13.87
C LYS A 211 12.21 9.85 -13.67
N ALA A 212 11.14 9.95 -14.46
CA ALA A 212 10.16 11.02 -14.36
C ALA A 212 9.40 11.00 -13.02
N ALA A 213 9.11 9.81 -12.49
CA ALA A 213 8.44 9.62 -11.19
C ALA A 213 9.24 10.13 -9.99
N ARG A 214 10.57 10.24 -10.13
CA ARG A 214 11.45 10.87 -9.13
C ARG A 214 11.53 12.38 -9.26
N GLY A 215 11.10 12.93 -10.39
CA GLY A 215 11.00 14.37 -10.63
C GLY A 215 9.71 14.96 -10.05
N ALA A 216 9.61 16.29 -10.08
CA ALA A 216 8.42 17.02 -9.63
C ALA A 216 7.51 17.48 -10.80
N ASP A 217 7.91 17.25 -12.05
CA ASP A 217 7.16 17.71 -13.22
C ASP A 217 6.13 16.67 -13.69
N ALA A 218 4.86 16.97 -13.44
CA ALA A 218 3.74 16.15 -13.88
C ALA A 218 3.64 16.04 -15.41
N ALA A 219 4.04 17.08 -16.17
CA ALA A 219 3.98 17.04 -17.63
C ALA A 219 4.95 16.01 -18.20
N THR A 220 6.21 16.01 -17.74
CA THR A 220 7.22 15.01 -18.09
C THR A 220 6.76 13.59 -17.72
N LEU A 221 6.19 13.40 -16.52
CA LEU A 221 5.66 12.09 -16.11
C LEU A 221 4.54 11.63 -17.04
N ASN A 222 3.55 12.49 -17.32
CA ASN A 222 2.43 12.15 -18.19
C ASN A 222 2.88 11.82 -19.62
N ALA A 223 3.86 12.56 -20.17
CA ALA A 223 4.44 12.26 -21.49
C ALA A 223 5.16 10.91 -21.52
N ALA A 224 5.96 10.60 -20.49
CA ALA A 224 6.64 9.31 -20.38
C ALA A 224 5.65 8.15 -20.25
N VAL A 225 4.56 8.33 -19.50
CA VAL A 225 3.51 7.31 -19.37
C VAL A 225 2.73 7.13 -20.67
N ALA A 226 2.36 8.22 -21.36
CA ALA A 226 1.72 8.13 -22.67
C ALA A 226 2.59 7.36 -23.68
N ALA A 227 3.89 7.65 -23.71
CA ALA A 227 4.84 6.91 -24.54
C ALA A 227 4.92 5.42 -24.16
N ALA A 228 4.87 5.06 -22.87
CA ALA A 228 4.85 3.66 -22.45
C ALA A 228 3.61 2.88 -22.92
N TYR A 229 2.50 3.57 -23.19
CA TYR A 229 1.29 3.02 -23.79
C TYR A 229 1.26 3.12 -25.33
N ASP A 230 2.28 3.72 -25.95
CA ASP A 230 2.29 4.10 -27.37
C ASP A 230 1.12 5.04 -27.75
N TRP A 231 0.74 5.95 -26.85
CA TRP A 231 -0.36 6.91 -27.03
C TRP A 231 0.11 8.35 -27.22
N PRO A 232 -0.69 9.21 -27.90
CA PRO A 232 -0.48 10.65 -27.88
C PRO A 232 -0.55 11.21 -26.45
N ALA A 233 0.30 12.19 -26.14
CA ALA A 233 0.37 12.80 -24.81
C ALA A 233 -0.81 13.76 -24.52
N ASP A 234 -1.52 14.20 -25.55
CA ASP A 234 -2.58 15.21 -25.53
C ASP A 234 -4.01 14.62 -25.56
N LEU A 235 -4.15 13.30 -25.39
CA LEU A 235 -5.46 12.65 -25.28
C LEU A 235 -6.30 13.28 -24.16
N ASP A 236 -7.58 13.54 -24.45
CA ASP A 236 -8.54 13.98 -23.44
C ASP A 236 -8.94 12.84 -22.48
N ASP A 237 -9.67 13.18 -21.41
CA ASP A 237 -10.05 12.22 -20.38
C ASP A 237 -11.00 11.12 -20.91
N GLU A 238 -11.83 11.42 -21.91
CA GLU A 238 -12.79 10.47 -22.49
C GLU A 238 -12.07 9.43 -23.37
N ALA A 239 -11.13 9.89 -24.20
CA ALA A 239 -10.27 9.03 -24.99
C ALA A 239 -9.41 8.13 -24.09
N LEU A 240 -8.81 8.68 -23.03
CA LEU A 240 -8.05 7.89 -22.04
C LEU A 240 -8.89 6.79 -21.41
N LEU A 241 -10.11 7.11 -20.93
CA LEU A 241 -11.02 6.11 -20.36
C LEU A 241 -11.40 5.03 -21.37
N THR A 242 -11.60 5.41 -22.64
CA THR A 242 -11.95 4.48 -23.72
C THR A 242 -10.78 3.51 -23.97
N HIS A 243 -9.57 4.02 -24.17
CA HIS A 243 -8.39 3.19 -24.39
C HIS A 243 -8.08 2.26 -23.20
N LEU A 244 -8.15 2.77 -21.97
CA LEU A 244 -7.99 1.95 -20.77
C LEU A 244 -9.09 0.90 -20.64
N GLY A 245 -10.33 1.26 -20.94
CA GLY A 245 -11.46 0.33 -20.95
C GLY A 245 -11.29 -0.83 -21.93
N ASP A 246 -10.80 -0.54 -23.13
CA ASP A 246 -10.55 -1.54 -24.17
C ASP A 246 -9.39 -2.45 -23.78
N LEU A 247 -8.30 -1.91 -23.22
CA LEU A 247 -7.20 -2.72 -22.68
C LEU A 247 -7.66 -3.63 -21.53
N ASN A 248 -8.45 -3.09 -20.59
CA ASN A 248 -8.99 -3.89 -19.48
C ASN A 248 -9.85 -5.05 -20.00
N ARG A 249 -10.71 -4.79 -21.00
CA ARG A 249 -11.57 -5.81 -21.60
C ARG A 249 -10.78 -6.87 -22.35
N ALA A 250 -9.76 -6.47 -23.11
CA ALA A 250 -8.92 -7.38 -23.87
C ALA A 250 -8.11 -8.32 -22.98
N ARG A 251 -7.69 -7.87 -21.79
CA ARG A 251 -6.87 -8.64 -20.85
C ARG A 251 -7.66 -9.37 -19.77
N GLY A 252 -8.89 -8.93 -19.49
CA GLY A 252 -9.80 -9.54 -18.53
C GLY A 252 -10.76 -10.58 -19.14
N ALA A 253 -10.54 -10.97 -20.40
CA ALA A 253 -11.22 -12.08 -21.07
C ALA A 253 -10.46 -13.39 -20.83
#